data_AF-A0A3P9CK49-F1
#
_entry.id   AF-A0A3P9CK49-F1
#
_cell.length_a   1.000
_cell.length_b   1.000
_cell.length_c   1.000
_cell.angle_alpha   90.00
_cell.angle_beta   90.00
_cell.angle_gamma   90.00
#
_symmetry.space_group_name_H-M   'P 1'
#
loop_
_entity.id
_entity.type
_entity.pdbx_description
1 polymer ?
#
loop_
_entity_poly.entity_id
_entity_poly.type
_entity_poly.pdbx_seq_one_letter_code
_entity_poly.pdbx_strand_id
1 'polypeptide(L)'
;MIFTAEQVTCVCEVLLQSGCIDRLASFLRTLPPASSSSCPGELESVLKAKAAVAFHQGRFSDLYTLLEGFPFSARSHPLLQQLWLQAHYIEAERQRGRPLGAVGKYRVRRKFPLPNTIWDGEETSYCFKEKSRSILREWYRRKPYPSTREKRELAAATGLTAIQVSNWFKNRRQRDRIAEFTGFQTGSRGPSEQAYPSSDNDLSPPGSPQCCSEPPPPLFHPLPPPLHHTCGGHQDV
;
A
#
# COMPACT_ATOMS: atom_id res chain seq x y z
N MET A 1 -17.72 -16.93 33.64
CA MET A 1 -16.80 -16.00 34.34
C MET A 1 -17.18 -14.60 33.91
N ILE A 2 -17.35 -13.67 34.84
CA ILE A 2 -17.62 -12.28 34.53
C ILE A 2 -16.28 -11.56 34.62
N PHE A 3 -15.74 -11.12 33.49
CA PHE A 3 -14.53 -10.32 33.43
C PHE A 3 -14.89 -8.84 33.60
N THR A 4 -14.02 -8.06 34.25
CA THR A 4 -14.15 -6.60 34.24
C THR A 4 -13.71 -6.03 32.89
N ALA A 5 -14.19 -4.84 32.56
CA ALA A 5 -13.80 -4.11 31.35
C ALA A 5 -12.28 -3.98 31.17
N GLU A 6 -11.59 -3.67 32.25
CA GLU A 6 -10.13 -3.52 32.27
C GLU A 6 -9.42 -4.87 32.05
N GLN A 7 -9.95 -5.95 32.64
CA GLN A 7 -9.43 -7.30 32.42
C GLN A 7 -9.60 -7.74 30.97
N VAL A 8 -10.77 -7.49 30.37
CA VAL A 8 -11.02 -7.79 28.95
C VAL A 8 -10.04 -7.04 28.06
N THR A 9 -9.85 -5.73 28.33
CA THR A 9 -8.90 -4.88 27.61
C THR A 9 -7.47 -5.44 27.69
N CYS A 10 -7.01 -5.74 28.90
CA CYS A 10 -5.67 -6.27 29.16
C CYS A 10 -5.46 -7.62 28.46
N VAL A 11 -6.41 -8.55 28.58
CA VAL A 11 -6.33 -9.87 27.92
C VAL A 11 -6.28 -9.72 26.40
N CYS A 12 -7.10 -8.84 25.81
CA CYS A 12 -7.06 -8.57 24.37
C CYS A 12 -5.70 -8.02 23.93
N GLU A 13 -5.11 -7.07 24.66
CA GLU A 13 -3.81 -6.50 24.31
C GLU A 13 -2.67 -7.52 24.44
N VAL A 14 -2.64 -8.31 25.52
CA VAL A 14 -1.62 -9.36 25.74
C VAL A 14 -1.70 -10.45 24.68
N LEU A 15 -2.92 -10.90 24.34
CA LEU A 15 -3.11 -11.92 23.31
C LEU A 15 -2.77 -11.42 21.91
N LEU A 16 -3.01 -10.13 21.62
CA LEU A 16 -2.57 -9.49 20.38
C LEU A 16 -1.04 -9.40 20.30
N GLN A 17 -0.37 -8.97 21.37
CA GLN A 17 1.09 -8.85 21.43
C GLN A 17 1.81 -10.20 21.34
N SER A 18 1.25 -11.24 21.96
CA SER A 18 1.79 -12.61 21.91
C SER A 18 1.49 -13.35 20.60
N GLY A 19 0.70 -12.77 19.70
CA GLY A 19 0.33 -13.39 18.42
C GLY A 19 -0.57 -14.64 18.53
N CYS A 20 -1.12 -14.93 19.71
CA CYS A 20 -1.96 -16.11 19.96
C CYS A 20 -3.40 -15.90 19.48
N ILE A 21 -3.60 -15.70 18.17
CA ILE A 21 -4.89 -15.27 17.61
C ILE A 21 -6.02 -16.31 17.78
N ASP A 22 -5.73 -17.61 17.79
CA ASP A 22 -6.76 -18.64 18.03
C ASP A 22 -7.29 -18.63 19.48
N ARG A 23 -6.42 -18.34 20.44
CA ARG A 23 -6.80 -18.13 21.84
C ARG A 23 -7.62 -16.85 21.98
N LEU A 24 -7.23 -15.79 21.28
CA LEU A 24 -8.00 -14.54 21.21
C LEU A 24 -9.39 -14.76 20.63
N ALA A 25 -9.51 -15.50 19.53
CA ALA A 25 -10.78 -15.85 18.91
C ALA A 25 -11.68 -16.67 19.84
N SER A 26 -11.10 -17.55 20.64
CA SER A 26 -11.82 -18.32 21.65
C SER A 26 -12.30 -17.44 22.80
N PHE A 27 -11.44 -16.57 23.32
CA PHE A 27 -11.79 -15.60 24.36
C PHE A 27 -12.91 -14.66 23.92
N LEU A 28 -12.83 -14.07 22.72
CA LEU A 28 -13.86 -13.16 22.21
C LEU A 28 -15.25 -13.81 22.07
N ARG A 29 -15.32 -15.13 21.84
CA ARG A 29 -16.59 -15.88 21.79
C ARG A 29 -17.22 -16.08 23.17
N THR A 30 -16.42 -16.04 24.22
CA THR A 30 -16.90 -16.18 25.61
C THR A 30 -17.39 -14.88 26.23
N LEU A 31 -17.13 -13.74 25.56
CA LEU A 31 -17.58 -12.43 26.03
C LEU A 31 -19.10 -12.27 25.87
N PRO A 32 -19.81 -11.74 26.88
CA PRO A 32 -21.21 -11.40 26.74
C PRO A 32 -21.43 -10.35 25.62
N PRO A 33 -22.54 -10.40 24.86
CA PRO A 33 -22.94 -9.29 24.01
C PRO A 33 -23.13 -8.06 24.90
N ALA A 34 -22.34 -7.01 24.64
CA ALA A 34 -22.12 -5.88 25.54
C ALA A 34 -23.41 -5.32 26.17
N SER A 35 -23.47 -5.35 27.51
CA SER A 35 -24.45 -4.58 28.29
C SER A 35 -23.97 -3.14 28.41
N SER A 36 -24.46 -2.26 27.53
CA SER A 36 -24.67 -0.79 27.62
C SER A 36 -23.78 0.18 28.45
N SER A 37 -22.67 -0.22 29.09
CA SER A 37 -21.86 0.66 29.96
C SER A 37 -20.35 0.57 29.74
N SER A 38 -19.89 0.16 28.55
CA SER A 38 -18.46 0.04 28.25
C SER A 38 -17.83 1.41 27.96
N CYS A 39 -16.70 1.69 28.59
CA CYS A 39 -15.88 2.86 28.30
C CYS A 39 -15.33 2.81 26.86
N PRO A 40 -15.09 3.96 26.19
CA PRO A 40 -14.61 3.99 24.80
C PRO A 40 -13.33 3.18 24.54
N GLY A 41 -12.40 3.16 25.52
CA GLY A 41 -11.14 2.41 25.41
C GLY A 41 -11.29 0.88 25.47
N GLU A 42 -12.29 0.38 26.20
CA GLU A 42 -12.59 -1.06 26.28
C GLU A 42 -13.13 -1.55 24.93
N LEU A 43 -14.06 -0.78 24.35
CA LEU A 43 -14.63 -1.07 23.05
C LEU A 43 -13.53 -1.09 21.98
N GLU A 44 -12.58 -0.14 22.02
CA GLU A 44 -11.50 -0.08 21.05
C GLU A 44 -10.60 -1.32 21.07
N SER A 45 -10.15 -1.77 22.25
CA SER A 45 -9.28 -2.96 22.35
C SER A 45 -9.99 -4.25 21.93
N VAL A 46 -11.28 -4.39 22.24
CA VAL A 46 -12.10 -5.51 21.76
C VAL A 46 -12.30 -5.44 20.25
N LEU A 47 -12.56 -4.26 19.68
CA LEU A 47 -12.71 -4.09 18.22
C LEU A 47 -11.41 -4.41 17.48
N LYS A 48 -10.25 -3.98 18.00
CA LYS A 48 -8.93 -4.35 17.44
C LYS A 48 -8.72 -5.86 17.46
N ALA A 49 -9.05 -6.50 18.57
CA ALA A 49 -8.96 -7.95 18.69
C ALA A 49 -9.87 -8.67 17.69
N LYS A 50 -11.12 -8.20 17.52
CA LYS A 50 -12.05 -8.71 16.52
C LYS A 50 -11.52 -8.53 15.09
N ALA A 51 -10.94 -7.37 14.77
CA ALA A 51 -10.33 -7.11 13.47
C ALA A 51 -9.16 -8.07 13.19
N ALA A 52 -8.26 -8.26 14.17
CA ALA A 52 -7.14 -9.20 14.02
C ALA A 52 -7.61 -10.66 13.83
N VAL A 53 -8.63 -11.08 14.57
CA VAL A 53 -9.22 -12.42 14.43
C VAL A 53 -9.90 -12.59 13.07
N ALA A 54 -10.65 -11.58 12.60
CA ALA A 54 -11.28 -11.61 11.28
C ALA A 54 -10.22 -11.74 10.16
N PHE A 55 -9.11 -11.01 10.27
CA PHE A 55 -7.98 -11.11 9.35
C PHE A 55 -7.36 -12.51 9.35
N HIS A 56 -7.07 -13.08 10.53
CA HIS A 56 -6.47 -14.42 10.66
C HIS A 56 -7.37 -15.52 10.07
N GLN A 57 -8.68 -15.37 10.20
CA GLN A 57 -9.66 -16.33 9.67
C GLN A 57 -9.95 -16.13 8.16
N GLY A 58 -9.33 -15.14 7.51
CA GLY A 58 -9.60 -14.80 6.11
C GLY A 58 -10.98 -14.19 5.86
N ARG A 59 -11.69 -13.76 6.92
CA ARG A 59 -12.99 -13.09 6.83
C ARG A 59 -12.78 -11.60 6.58
N PHE A 60 -12.28 -11.27 5.39
CA PHE A 60 -11.92 -9.88 5.06
C PHE A 60 -13.12 -8.93 5.02
N SER A 61 -14.31 -9.39 4.62
CA SER A 61 -15.53 -8.57 4.65
C SER A 61 -15.87 -8.04 6.04
N ASP A 62 -15.74 -8.89 7.06
CA ASP A 62 -15.99 -8.51 8.45
C ASP A 62 -14.92 -7.53 8.95
N LEU A 63 -13.67 -7.75 8.55
CA LEU A 63 -12.57 -6.81 8.82
C LEU A 63 -12.89 -5.43 8.26
N TYR A 64 -13.28 -5.32 6.98
CA TYR A 64 -13.57 -4.03 6.35
C TYR A 64 -14.74 -3.33 7.03
N THR A 65 -15.82 -4.06 7.31
CA THR A 65 -17.00 -3.52 8.01
C THR A 65 -16.63 -2.98 9.40
N LEU A 66 -15.78 -3.68 10.15
CA LEU A 66 -15.30 -3.22 11.46
C LEU A 66 -14.44 -1.97 11.35
N LEU A 67 -13.52 -1.94 10.38
CA LEU A 67 -12.60 -0.81 10.22
C LEU A 67 -13.31 0.44 9.72
N GLU A 68 -14.30 0.32 8.84
CA GLU A 68 -15.08 1.46 8.33
C GLU A 68 -16.17 1.94 9.30
N GLY A 69 -16.67 1.06 10.17
CA GLY A 69 -17.83 1.34 11.03
C GLY A 69 -17.51 2.05 12.36
N PHE A 70 -16.27 1.96 12.86
CA PHE A 70 -15.91 2.47 14.18
C PHE A 70 -14.67 3.38 14.12
N PRO A 71 -14.68 4.54 14.80
CA PRO A 71 -13.49 5.38 14.90
C PRO A 71 -12.47 4.75 15.85
N PHE A 72 -11.19 4.80 15.50
CA PHE A 72 -10.09 4.30 16.32
C PHE A 72 -9.15 5.44 16.72
N SER A 73 -8.50 5.31 17.88
CA SER A 73 -7.47 6.26 18.30
C SER A 73 -6.14 6.04 17.54
N ALA A 74 -5.35 7.11 17.42
CA ALA A 74 -4.09 7.11 16.66
C ALA A 74 -3.11 6.01 17.09
N ARG A 75 -3.13 5.59 18.36
CA ARG A 75 -2.27 4.51 18.89
C ARG A 75 -2.54 3.15 18.22
N SER A 76 -3.75 2.97 17.70
CA SER A 76 -4.23 1.72 17.13
C SER A 76 -4.14 1.72 15.60
N HIS A 77 -4.04 2.89 14.98
CA HIS A 77 -3.98 3.06 13.53
C HIS A 77 -2.89 2.21 12.86
N PRO A 78 -1.62 2.14 13.33
CA PRO A 78 -0.57 1.40 12.61
C PRO A 78 -0.93 -0.07 12.38
N LEU A 79 -1.48 -0.73 13.41
CA LEU A 79 -1.91 -2.13 13.31
C LEU A 79 -3.08 -2.28 12.34
N LEU A 80 -4.10 -1.42 12.44
CA LEU A 80 -5.32 -1.54 11.64
C LEU A 80 -5.07 -1.20 10.16
N GLN A 81 -4.23 -0.20 9.89
CA GLN A 81 -3.77 0.12 8.53
C GLN A 81 -3.00 -1.04 7.93
N GLN A 82 -2.15 -1.71 8.71
CA GLN A 82 -1.45 -2.92 8.26
C GLN A 82 -2.44 -4.03 7.89
N LEU A 83 -3.42 -4.31 8.75
CA LEU A 83 -4.44 -5.34 8.48
C LEU A 83 -5.25 -5.03 7.21
N TRP A 84 -5.70 -3.78 7.06
CA TRP A 84 -6.41 -3.31 5.87
C TRP A 84 -5.60 -3.55 4.58
N LEU A 85 -4.35 -3.09 4.57
CA LEU A 85 -3.48 -3.20 3.40
C LEU A 85 -3.15 -4.66 3.08
N GLN A 86 -2.81 -5.46 4.09
CA GLN A 86 -2.50 -6.87 3.90
C GLN A 86 -3.70 -7.66 3.40
N ALA A 87 -4.91 -7.41 3.93
CA ALA A 87 -6.12 -8.09 3.49
C ALA A 87 -6.37 -7.86 2.00
N HIS A 88 -6.32 -6.60 1.56
CA HIS A 88 -6.47 -6.28 0.14
C HIS A 88 -5.32 -6.81 -0.73
N TYR A 89 -4.09 -6.91 -0.22
CA TYR A 89 -3.00 -7.55 -0.96
C TYR A 89 -3.27 -9.05 -1.14
N ILE A 90 -3.66 -9.76 -0.08
CA ILE A 90 -3.96 -11.19 -0.13
C ILE A 90 -5.12 -11.45 -1.11
N GLU A 91 -6.19 -10.67 -1.05
CA GLU A 91 -7.30 -10.80 -2.00
C GLU A 91 -6.87 -10.55 -3.45
N ALA A 92 -6.06 -9.53 -3.69
CA ALA A 92 -5.57 -9.21 -5.03
C ALA A 92 -4.54 -10.23 -5.54
N GLU A 93 -3.74 -10.84 -4.67
CA GLU A 93 -2.84 -11.96 -5.00
C GLU A 93 -3.64 -13.21 -5.35
N ARG A 94 -4.66 -13.53 -4.56
CA ARG A 94 -5.57 -14.66 -4.80
C ARG A 94 -6.29 -14.52 -6.15
N GLN A 95 -6.76 -13.33 -6.48
CA GLN A 95 -7.42 -13.06 -7.78
C GLN A 95 -6.46 -13.19 -8.97
N ARG A 96 -5.17 -12.90 -8.78
CA ARG A 96 -4.17 -12.92 -9.86
C ARG A 96 -3.42 -14.24 -9.96
N GLY A 97 -3.50 -15.10 -8.95
CA GLY A 97 -2.73 -16.34 -8.84
C GLY A 97 -1.20 -16.14 -8.74
N ARG A 98 -0.74 -14.92 -8.44
CA ARG A 98 0.69 -14.60 -8.32
C ARG A 98 0.95 -13.49 -7.30
N PRO A 99 2.14 -13.47 -6.65
CA PRO A 99 2.50 -12.43 -5.70
C PRO A 99 2.48 -11.02 -6.32
N LEU A 100 2.09 -10.02 -5.53
CA LEU A 100 2.05 -8.63 -5.95
C LEU A 100 3.44 -7.99 -5.86
N GLY A 101 3.97 -7.56 -7.01
CA GLY A 101 5.09 -6.64 -7.06
C GLY A 101 4.72 -5.23 -6.58
N ALA A 102 5.72 -4.34 -6.48
CA ALA A 102 5.56 -2.97 -5.98
C ALA A 102 4.45 -2.17 -6.69
N VAL A 103 4.38 -2.26 -8.02
CA VAL A 103 3.33 -1.59 -8.83
C VAL A 103 1.95 -2.16 -8.55
N GLY A 104 1.86 -3.47 -8.32
CA GLY A 104 0.62 -4.14 -7.93
C GLY A 104 0.11 -3.61 -6.59
N LYS A 105 0.97 -3.59 -5.57
CA LYS A 105 0.64 -3.06 -4.24
C LYS A 105 0.24 -1.57 -4.31
N TYR A 106 0.92 -0.76 -5.12
CA TYR A 106 0.53 0.63 -5.36
C TYR A 106 -0.88 0.75 -5.97
N ARG A 107 -1.21 -0.07 -6.97
CA ARG A 107 -2.56 -0.09 -7.56
C ARG A 107 -3.64 -0.46 -6.55
N VAL A 108 -3.36 -1.42 -5.67
CA VAL A 108 -4.28 -1.82 -4.60
C VAL A 108 -4.53 -0.67 -3.63
N ARG A 109 -3.48 -0.03 -3.10
CA ARG A 109 -3.59 1.16 -2.21
C ARG A 109 -4.41 2.28 -2.82
N ARG A 110 -4.29 2.48 -4.14
CA ARG A 110 -5.05 3.49 -4.86
C ARG A 110 -6.51 3.13 -5.10
N LYS A 111 -6.80 1.84 -5.23
CA LYS A 111 -8.17 1.35 -5.42
C LYS A 111 -8.93 1.30 -4.09
N PHE A 112 -8.22 1.00 -3.00
CA PHE A 112 -8.75 0.85 -1.65
C PHE A 112 -7.95 1.73 -0.68
N PRO A 113 -8.22 3.06 -0.66
CA PRO A 113 -7.57 3.96 0.29
C PRO A 113 -7.94 3.58 1.73
N LEU A 114 -7.11 4.03 2.68
CA LEU A 114 -7.40 3.82 4.10
C LEU A 114 -8.68 4.60 4.48
N PRO A 115 -9.61 4.00 5.24
CA PRO A 115 -10.78 4.70 5.75
C PRO A 115 -10.37 5.75 6.79
N ASN A 116 -11.13 6.84 6.86
CA ASN A 116 -10.91 7.98 7.77
C ASN A 116 -11.00 7.61 9.26
N THR A 117 -11.57 6.46 9.58
CA THR A 117 -11.64 5.86 10.91
C THR A 117 -10.29 5.37 11.45
N ILE A 118 -9.34 5.06 10.55
CA ILE A 118 -7.99 4.57 10.88
C ILE A 118 -6.90 5.44 10.25
N TRP A 119 -7.26 6.62 9.74
CA TRP A 119 -6.37 7.55 9.05
C TRP A 119 -6.84 8.98 9.28
N ASP A 120 -5.96 9.84 9.79
CA ASP A 120 -6.24 11.24 10.14
C ASP A 120 -6.43 12.16 8.92
N GLY A 121 -6.52 11.59 7.72
CA GLY A 121 -6.85 12.34 6.51
C GLY A 121 -5.71 13.18 5.94
N GLU A 122 -4.47 13.04 6.44
CA GLU A 122 -3.32 13.66 5.78
C GLU A 122 -3.20 13.10 4.36
N GLU A 123 -3.58 13.90 3.37
CA GLU A 123 -3.62 13.46 1.98
C GLU A 123 -2.18 13.22 1.52
N THR A 124 -1.83 11.97 1.24
CA THR A 124 -0.61 11.68 0.47
C THR A 124 -0.91 12.05 -0.98
N SER A 125 -0.91 13.35 -1.29
CA SER A 125 -1.11 13.82 -2.65
C SER A 125 0.08 13.37 -3.49
N TYR A 126 -0.10 12.23 -4.17
CA TYR A 126 0.88 11.68 -5.11
C TYR A 126 1.02 12.56 -6.38
N CYS A 127 0.21 13.60 -6.42
CA CYS A 127 0.03 14.57 -7.48
C CYS A 127 0.81 15.83 -7.10
N PHE A 128 1.84 16.20 -7.87
CA PHE A 128 2.54 17.48 -7.68
C PHE A 128 1.57 18.67 -7.63
N LYS A 129 1.90 19.73 -6.88
CA LYS A 129 1.12 20.97 -6.87
C LYS A 129 0.86 21.47 -8.30
N GLU A 130 -0.31 22.07 -8.54
CA GLU A 130 -0.73 22.50 -9.88
C GLU A 130 0.31 23.44 -10.53
N LYS A 131 0.92 24.33 -9.73
CA LYS A 131 2.04 25.18 -10.15
C LYS A 131 3.20 24.38 -10.74
N SER A 132 3.67 23.35 -10.03
CA SER A 132 4.75 22.46 -10.50
C SER A 132 4.36 21.72 -11.78
N ARG A 133 3.10 21.26 -11.89
CA ARG A 133 2.58 20.60 -13.10
C ARG A 133 2.57 21.53 -14.31
N SER A 134 2.19 22.78 -14.13
CA SER A 134 2.12 23.76 -15.21
C SER A 134 3.50 24.09 -15.77
N ILE A 135 4.50 24.27 -14.90
CA ILE A 135 5.91 24.47 -15.30
C ILE A 135 6.41 23.27 -16.12
N LEU A 136 6.18 22.04 -15.65
CA LEU A 136 6.62 20.82 -16.35
C LEU A 136 5.93 20.64 -17.71
N ARG A 137 4.62 20.91 -17.80
CA ARG A 137 3.86 20.85 -19.07
C ARG A 137 4.33 21.88 -20.08
N GLU A 138 4.57 23.11 -19.62
CA GLU A 138 5.05 24.20 -20.45
C GLU A 138 6.44 23.89 -21.01
N TRP A 139 7.35 23.39 -20.16
CA TRP A 139 8.68 22.97 -20.60
C TRP A 139 8.60 21.83 -21.61
N TYR A 140 7.76 20.82 -21.33
CA TYR A 140 7.61 19.65 -22.19
C TYR A 140 7.17 20.00 -23.62
N ARG A 141 6.27 20.98 -23.77
CA ARG A 141 5.84 21.47 -25.09
C ARG A 141 6.99 22.01 -25.92
N ARG A 142 8.02 22.56 -25.28
CA ARG A 142 9.22 23.12 -25.95
C ARG A 142 10.32 22.07 -26.13
N LYS A 143 10.61 21.31 -25.08
CA LYS A 143 11.73 20.35 -25.03
C LYS A 143 11.35 19.08 -24.24
N PRO A 144 10.90 18.01 -24.91
CA PRO A 144 10.51 16.74 -24.26
C PRO A 144 11.65 15.94 -23.62
N TYR A 145 12.90 16.28 -23.94
CA TYR A 145 14.12 15.60 -23.48
C TYR A 145 15.08 16.60 -22.81
N PRO A 146 14.82 16.97 -21.54
CA PRO A 146 15.74 17.83 -20.79
C PRO A 146 17.02 17.08 -20.41
N SER A 147 18.15 17.77 -20.50
CA SER A 147 19.47 17.33 -20.04
C SER A 147 19.55 17.22 -18.51
N THR A 148 20.61 16.61 -17.99
CA THR A 148 20.82 16.47 -16.54
C THR A 148 20.83 17.81 -15.82
N ARG A 149 21.44 18.84 -16.41
CA ARG A 149 21.45 20.20 -15.86
C ARG A 149 20.05 20.82 -15.84
N GLU A 150 19.35 20.76 -16.96
CA GLU A 150 17.99 21.32 -17.07
C GLU A 150 17.00 20.61 -16.12
N LYS A 151 17.18 19.31 -15.87
CA LYS A 151 16.40 18.59 -14.85
C LYS A 151 16.63 19.13 -13.44
N ARG A 152 17.86 19.55 -13.11
CA ARG A 152 18.18 20.19 -11.82
C ARG A 152 17.55 21.58 -11.72
N GLU A 153 17.59 22.36 -12.80
CA GLU A 153 16.95 23.67 -12.86
C GLU A 153 15.41 23.56 -12.71
N LEU A 154 14.79 22.59 -13.39
CA LEU A 154 13.37 22.29 -13.24
C LEU A 154 13.02 21.79 -11.84
N ALA A 155 13.86 20.95 -11.23
CA ALA A 155 13.71 20.50 -9.85
C ALA A 155 13.68 21.71 -8.88
N ALA A 156 14.65 22.63 -9.02
CA ALA A 156 14.70 23.86 -8.24
C ALA A 156 13.46 24.74 -8.46
N ALA A 157 13.03 24.94 -9.71
CA ALA A 157 11.87 25.77 -10.04
C ALA A 157 10.52 25.19 -9.57
N THR A 158 10.42 23.86 -9.49
CA THR A 158 9.16 23.17 -9.16
C THR A 158 9.07 22.71 -7.70
N GLY A 159 10.17 22.81 -6.94
CA GLY A 159 10.29 22.25 -5.59
C GLY A 159 10.25 20.73 -5.57
N LEU A 160 10.59 20.08 -6.68
CA LEU A 160 10.61 18.61 -6.82
C LEU A 160 12.05 18.10 -6.80
N THR A 161 12.24 16.81 -6.57
CA THR A 161 13.56 16.19 -6.74
C THR A 161 13.87 15.97 -8.23
N ALA A 162 15.17 15.98 -8.59
CA ALA A 162 15.59 15.68 -9.95
C ALA A 162 15.09 14.30 -10.45
N ILE A 163 14.93 13.33 -9.53
CA ILE A 163 14.36 12.01 -9.82
C ILE A 163 12.88 12.13 -10.17
N GLN A 164 12.10 12.88 -9.39
CA GLN A 164 10.67 13.13 -9.66
C GLN A 164 10.47 13.81 -11.03
N VAL A 165 11.29 14.82 -11.35
CA VAL A 165 11.27 15.47 -12.67
C VAL A 165 11.64 14.47 -13.77
N SER A 166 12.72 13.71 -13.62
CA SER A 166 13.13 12.69 -14.60
C SER A 166 12.03 11.67 -14.88
N ASN A 167 11.39 11.16 -13.81
CA ASN A 167 10.28 10.22 -13.90
C ASN A 167 9.05 10.85 -14.56
N TRP A 168 8.74 12.11 -14.28
CA TRP A 168 7.62 12.80 -14.92
C TRP A 168 7.79 12.88 -16.44
N PHE A 169 8.97 13.29 -16.92
CA PHE A 169 9.25 13.36 -18.36
C PHE A 169 9.22 11.98 -19.02
N LYS A 170 9.80 10.96 -18.36
CA LYS A 170 9.73 9.56 -18.83
C LYS A 170 8.28 9.09 -18.98
N ASN A 171 7.48 9.28 -17.93
CA ASN A 171 6.09 8.86 -17.90
C ASN A 171 5.23 9.64 -18.91
N ARG A 172 5.49 10.93 -19.11
CA ARG A 172 4.78 11.75 -20.10
C ARG A 172 5.00 11.23 -21.52
N ARG A 173 6.25 10.98 -21.92
CA ARG A 173 6.58 10.39 -23.23
C ARG A 173 6.01 8.99 -23.43
N GLN A 174 5.90 8.20 -22.35
CA GLN A 174 5.23 6.89 -22.43
C GLN A 174 3.74 7.04 -22.72
N ARG A 175 3.05 8.00 -22.07
CA ARG A 175 1.63 8.26 -22.32
C ARG A 175 1.37 8.76 -23.74
N ASP A 176 2.22 9.64 -24.24
CA ASP A 176 2.04 10.21 -25.59
C ASP A 176 2.20 9.13 -26.67
N ARG A 177 3.18 8.23 -26.52
CA ARG A 177 3.33 7.04 -27.42
C ARG A 177 2.13 6.09 -27.38
N ILE A 178 1.55 5.87 -26.20
CA ILE A 178 0.33 5.06 -26.07
C ILE A 178 -0.86 5.77 -26.71
N ALA A 179 -0.98 7.09 -26.55
CA ALA A 179 -2.05 7.88 -27.15
C ALA A 179 -1.97 7.90 -28.68
N GLU A 180 -0.77 8.02 -29.24
CA GLU A 180 -0.52 7.87 -30.68
C GLU A 180 -0.98 6.48 -31.15
N PHE A 181 -0.50 5.39 -30.53
CA PHE A 181 -0.87 4.02 -30.90
C PHE A 181 -2.38 3.72 -30.78
N THR A 182 -3.05 4.29 -29.79
CA THR A 182 -4.50 4.06 -29.58
C THR A 182 -5.35 4.91 -30.53
N GLY A 183 -4.90 6.12 -30.87
CA GLY A 183 -5.60 7.02 -31.80
C GLY A 183 -5.63 6.53 -33.24
N PHE A 184 -4.64 5.74 -33.68
CA PHE A 184 -4.63 5.14 -35.02
C PHE A 184 -5.61 3.96 -35.19
N GLN A 185 -6.04 3.30 -34.11
CA GLN A 185 -7.01 2.20 -34.19
C GLN A 185 -8.48 2.68 -34.23
N THR A 186 -8.77 3.91 -33.80
CA THR A 186 -10.12 4.49 -33.81
C THR A 186 -10.45 5.28 -35.08
N GLY A 187 -9.49 5.45 -36.00
CA GLY A 187 -9.61 6.31 -37.20
C GLY A 187 -10.00 5.62 -38.50
N SER A 188 -10.04 4.28 -38.57
CA SER A 188 -10.42 3.55 -39.79
C SER A 188 -11.33 2.37 -39.47
N ARG A 189 -12.64 2.62 -39.41
CA ARG A 189 -13.65 1.56 -39.52
C ARG A 189 -14.82 2.06 -40.36
N GLY A 190 -14.58 2.13 -41.67
CA GLY A 190 -15.64 1.92 -42.66
C GLY A 190 -16.05 0.43 -42.63
N PRO A 191 -17.32 0.09 -42.91
CA PRO A 191 -17.76 -1.30 -42.89
C PRO A 191 -17.35 -1.97 -44.20
N SER A 192 -16.52 -3.01 -44.12
CA SER A 192 -16.40 -3.98 -45.19
C SER A 192 -16.15 -5.34 -44.58
N GLU A 193 -17.16 -6.19 -44.71
CA GLU A 193 -17.10 -7.63 -44.51
C GLU A 193 -15.93 -8.21 -45.29
N GLN A 194 -15.14 -9.08 -44.66
CA GLN A 194 -14.78 -10.37 -45.25
C GLN A 194 -14.07 -11.27 -44.24
N ALA A 195 -14.37 -12.55 -44.42
CA ALA A 195 -14.20 -13.66 -43.51
C ALA A 195 -12.96 -14.50 -43.91
N TYR A 196 -12.03 -14.69 -42.94
CA TYR A 196 -11.03 -15.79 -42.74
C TYR A 196 -10.05 -16.15 -43.89
N PRO A 197 -9.01 -17.03 -43.71
CA PRO A 197 -8.41 -17.64 -42.51
C PRO A 197 -6.85 -17.64 -42.43
N SER A 198 -6.35 -18.08 -41.27
CA SER A 198 -5.07 -18.73 -40.90
C SER A 198 -4.04 -19.13 -41.98
N SER A 199 -2.75 -18.84 -41.75
CA SER A 199 -1.65 -19.83 -41.85
C SER A 199 -0.30 -19.31 -41.36
N ASP A 200 0.45 -20.23 -40.75
CA ASP A 200 1.79 -20.15 -40.17
C ASP A 200 2.86 -19.53 -41.07
N ASN A 201 3.81 -18.80 -40.46
CA ASN A 201 5.21 -18.99 -40.84
C ASN A 201 6.19 -18.59 -39.72
N ASP A 202 7.03 -19.56 -39.41
CA ASP A 202 8.08 -19.61 -38.41
C ASP A 202 9.37 -19.00 -39.00
N LEU A 203 9.85 -17.87 -38.47
CA LEU A 203 11.22 -17.39 -38.71
C LEU A 203 11.71 -16.54 -37.52
N SER A 204 12.70 -17.04 -36.80
CA SER A 204 13.60 -16.29 -35.90
C SER A 204 15.03 -16.36 -36.46
N PRO A 205 16.05 -15.64 -35.93
CA PRO A 205 16.19 -14.22 -35.58
C PRO A 205 17.50 -13.62 -36.21
N PRO A 206 18.00 -12.43 -35.79
CA PRO A 206 19.26 -12.48 -35.03
C PRO A 206 19.37 -11.47 -33.87
N GLY A 207 20.21 -11.83 -32.91
CA GLY A 207 20.35 -11.18 -31.60
C GLY A 207 21.14 -9.88 -31.55
N SER A 208 21.12 -9.26 -30.37
CA SER A 208 21.97 -8.15 -29.89
C SER A 208 21.67 -7.90 -28.39
N PRO A 209 22.58 -7.26 -27.63
CA PRO A 209 23.54 -7.89 -26.73
C PRO A 209 23.12 -7.82 -25.25
N GLN A 210 23.71 -8.70 -24.43
CA GLN A 210 23.73 -8.55 -22.98
C GLN A 210 24.49 -7.27 -22.61
N CYS A 211 23.87 -6.41 -21.81
CA CYS A 211 24.60 -5.45 -21.00
C CYS A 211 24.10 -5.59 -19.55
N CYS A 212 24.96 -6.18 -18.72
CA CYS A 212 24.79 -6.28 -17.29
C CYS A 212 24.71 -4.87 -16.69
N SER A 213 23.64 -4.59 -15.95
CA SER A 213 23.59 -3.46 -15.02
C SER A 213 22.79 -3.93 -13.81
N GLU A 214 23.53 -4.39 -12.81
CA GLU A 214 23.03 -4.76 -11.49
C GLU A 214 22.20 -3.61 -10.88
N PRO A 215 21.01 -3.86 -10.31
CA PRO A 215 20.31 -2.85 -9.51
C PRO A 215 21.01 -2.70 -8.15
N PRO A 216 21.12 -1.48 -7.59
CA PRO A 216 21.73 -1.28 -6.28
C PRO A 216 20.90 -1.93 -5.18
N PRO A 217 21.52 -2.42 -4.10
CA PRO A 217 20.82 -3.07 -3.00
C PRO A 217 19.90 -2.06 -2.29
N PRO A 218 18.71 -2.49 -1.81
CA PRO A 218 17.92 -1.67 -0.92
C PRO A 218 18.70 -1.48 0.40
N LEU A 219 18.82 -0.22 0.82
CA LEU A 219 19.33 0.14 2.14
C LEU A 219 18.42 -0.46 3.21
N PHE A 220 18.77 -1.66 3.68
CA PHE A 220 18.30 -2.16 4.96
C PHE A 220 18.93 -1.29 6.05
N HIS A 221 18.14 -0.41 6.65
CA HIS A 221 18.44 0.05 7.99
C HIS A 221 18.26 -1.15 8.94
N PRO A 222 19.29 -1.58 9.67
CA PRO A 222 19.12 -2.59 10.71
C PRO A 222 18.23 -2.00 11.81
N LEU A 223 17.25 -2.77 12.27
CA LEU A 223 16.59 -2.52 13.55
C LEU A 223 17.65 -2.38 14.66
N PRO A 224 17.49 -1.46 15.62
CA PRO A 224 18.33 -1.45 16.81
C PRO A 224 18.09 -2.73 17.64
N PRO A 225 19.13 -3.32 18.24
CA PRO A 225 18.99 -4.50 19.10
C PRO A 225 18.30 -4.16 20.42
N PRO A 226 17.64 -5.14 21.08
CA PRO A 226 17.01 -4.96 22.37
C PRO A 226 18.03 -4.69 23.47
N LEU A 227 17.74 -3.71 24.34
CA LEU A 227 18.52 -3.43 25.53
C LEU A 227 18.45 -4.62 26.49
N HIS A 228 19.56 -5.33 26.63
CA HIS A 228 19.77 -6.25 27.76
C HIS A 228 19.91 -5.42 29.04
N HIS A 229 18.92 -5.52 29.92
CA HIS A 229 19.07 -5.14 31.32
C HIS A 229 20.11 -6.05 31.98
N THR A 230 21.32 -5.55 32.19
CA THR A 230 22.23 -6.14 33.18
C THR A 230 21.95 -5.48 34.53
N CYS A 231 21.39 -6.29 35.43
CA CYS A 231 21.29 -6.00 36.85
C CYS A 231 22.71 -5.98 37.42
N GLY A 232 23.26 -4.79 37.66
CA GLY A 232 24.52 -4.61 38.39
C GLY A 232 24.22 -4.48 39.88
N GLY A 233 24.45 -5.57 40.62
CA GLY A 233 24.32 -5.61 42.07
C GLY A 233 25.35 -4.71 42.75
N HIS A 234 24.88 -4.02 43.79
CA HIS A 234 25.69 -3.52 44.89
C HIS A 234 26.53 -4.65 45.50
N GLN A 235 27.80 -4.38 45.77
CA GLN A 235 28.49 -4.95 46.91
C GLN A 235 29.61 -4.00 47.36
N ASP A 236 29.41 -3.49 48.59
CA ASP A 236 30.39 -2.85 49.46
C ASP A 236 31.65 -3.70 49.65
N VAL A 237 32.82 -3.04 49.67
CA VAL A 237 33.79 -2.94 50.79
C VAL A 237 34.78 -1.82 50.45
#